data_AF-A0A1F3P849-F1
#
_entry.id   AF-A0A1F3P849-F1
#
_cell.length_a   1.000
_cell.length_b   1.000
_cell.length_c   1.000
_cell.angle_alpha   90.00
_cell.angle_beta   90.00
_cell.angle_gamma   90.00
#
_symmetry.space_group_name_H-M   'P 1'
#
loop_
_entity.id
_entity.type
_entity.pdbx_description
1 polymer ?
#
loop_
_entity_poly.entity_id
_entity_poly.type
_entity_poly.pdbx_seq_one_letter_code
_entity_poly.pdbx_strand_id
1 'polypeptide(L)'
;MQNKILLLLVFGFISSGSVAQEIVYPSLKGFKLKTEYPVFVPENLWDFINGAAENYLAYGFIDLNVGEYKKGRNVIKLEIYRHNSNTNAFGIYSSERSPSFRFINLGAQGYIADGAINFFKGDFYVKIKTYSKKEKVLQAEETLAARVAGMLEGEASMPAVLSEFPAEGRKLNEETFINESVLGHSFLNKAFRATYQVGNDVLAIF
;
A
#
# COMPACT_ATOMS: atom_id res chain seq x y z
N MET A 1 -10.25 -38.53 -51.98
CA MET A 1 -9.43 -38.48 -50.75
C MET A 1 -9.16 -37.03 -50.41
N GLN A 2 -9.11 -36.73 -49.10
CA GLN A 2 -8.79 -35.45 -48.44
C GLN A 2 -9.96 -34.49 -48.15
N ASN A 3 -10.64 -34.79 -47.03
CA ASN A 3 -11.36 -33.81 -46.21
C ASN A 3 -10.33 -32.85 -45.59
N LYS A 4 -10.52 -31.54 -45.73
CA LYS A 4 -9.83 -30.53 -44.92
C LYS A 4 -10.82 -29.97 -43.90
N ILE A 5 -10.73 -30.45 -42.67
CA ILE A 5 -11.42 -29.87 -41.52
C ILE A 5 -10.57 -28.70 -41.03
N LEU A 6 -11.11 -27.49 -41.12
CA LEU A 6 -10.51 -26.27 -40.58
C LEU A 6 -10.96 -26.14 -39.11
N LEU A 7 -10.05 -26.40 -38.16
CA LEU A 7 -10.28 -26.15 -36.74
C LEU A 7 -9.98 -24.67 -36.44
N LEU A 8 -11.03 -23.90 -36.17
CA LEU A 8 -10.94 -22.56 -35.59
C LEU A 8 -10.83 -22.68 -34.08
N LEU A 9 -9.63 -22.44 -33.55
CA LEU A 9 -9.39 -22.31 -32.11
C LEU A 9 -9.84 -20.92 -31.66
N VAL A 10 -11.01 -20.85 -31.01
CA VAL A 10 -11.47 -19.66 -30.30
C VAL A 10 -10.76 -19.61 -28.95
N PHE A 11 -9.75 -18.76 -28.83
CA PHE A 11 -9.18 -18.39 -27.52
C PHE A 11 -10.18 -17.49 -26.80
N GLY A 12 -10.95 -18.06 -25.88
CA GLY A 12 -11.75 -17.29 -24.95
C GLY A 12 -10.83 -16.49 -24.03
N PHE A 13 -10.84 -15.17 -24.16
CA PHE A 13 -10.29 -14.27 -23.14
C PHE A 13 -11.11 -14.46 -21.87
N ILE A 14 -10.57 -15.21 -20.91
CA ILE A 14 -11.11 -15.21 -19.54
C ILE A 14 -10.74 -13.84 -18.97
N SER A 15 -11.69 -12.90 -19.04
CA SER A 15 -11.63 -11.68 -18.26
C SER A 15 -11.71 -12.08 -16.80
N SER A 16 -10.57 -12.07 -16.12
CA SER A 16 -10.51 -12.06 -14.66
C SER A 16 -11.07 -10.72 -14.20
N GLY A 17 -12.39 -10.58 -14.20
CA GLY A 17 -13.05 -9.50 -13.49
C GLY A 17 -12.72 -9.68 -12.01
N SER A 18 -11.79 -8.87 -11.50
CA SER A 18 -11.53 -8.79 -10.08
C SER A 18 -12.82 -8.35 -9.41
N VAL A 19 -13.46 -9.26 -8.67
CA VAL A 19 -14.52 -8.88 -7.75
C VAL A 19 -13.83 -8.04 -6.69
N ALA A 20 -14.18 -6.76 -6.58
CA ALA A 20 -13.62 -5.89 -5.58
C ALA A 20 -13.76 -6.54 -4.19
N GLN A 21 -12.63 -6.81 -3.52
CA GLN A 21 -12.65 -7.44 -2.20
C GLN A 21 -13.52 -6.61 -1.25
N GLU A 22 -14.49 -7.22 -0.59
CA GLU A 22 -15.21 -6.55 0.49
C GLU A 22 -14.30 -6.49 1.72
N ILE A 23 -14.08 -5.29 2.26
CA ILE A 23 -13.21 -5.11 3.42
C ILE A 23 -13.95 -5.56 4.68
N VAL A 24 -13.54 -6.70 5.22
CA VAL A 24 -13.96 -7.16 6.55
C VAL A 24 -13.09 -6.44 7.60
N TYR A 25 -13.66 -6.07 8.74
CA TYR A 25 -12.91 -5.48 9.84
C TYR A 25 -12.65 -6.54 10.90
N PRO A 26 -11.39 -6.97 11.14
CA PRO A 26 -11.09 -7.99 12.13
C PRO A 26 -11.55 -7.55 13.52
N SER A 27 -12.14 -8.45 14.30
CA SER A 27 -12.45 -8.14 15.70
C SER A 27 -11.17 -7.87 16.50
N LEU A 28 -11.24 -7.03 17.53
CA LEU A 28 -10.12 -6.76 18.43
C LEU A 28 -10.59 -6.84 19.88
N LYS A 29 -9.99 -7.75 20.66
CA LYS A 29 -10.49 -8.13 21.99
C LYS A 29 -10.61 -6.92 22.92
N GLY A 30 -11.82 -6.67 23.40
CA GLY A 30 -12.11 -5.59 24.35
C GLY A 30 -12.14 -4.19 23.73
N PHE A 31 -12.07 -4.09 22.40
CA PHE A 31 -12.36 -2.86 21.67
C PHE A 31 -13.71 -3.00 20.96
N LYS A 32 -14.51 -1.94 20.99
CA LYS A 32 -15.72 -1.82 20.18
C LYS A 32 -15.33 -1.24 18.83
N LEU A 33 -15.62 -1.96 17.76
CA LEU A 33 -15.45 -1.47 16.39
C LEU A 33 -16.55 -0.45 16.05
N LYS A 34 -16.16 0.62 15.36
CA LYS A 34 -17.03 1.59 14.70
C LYS A 34 -16.62 1.70 13.22
N THR A 35 -17.56 1.46 12.33
CA THR A 35 -17.40 1.55 10.87
C THR A 35 -18.43 2.48 10.24
N GLU A 36 -18.97 3.41 11.02
CA GLU A 36 -19.92 4.44 10.59
C GLU A 36 -19.19 5.55 9.79
N TYR A 37 -18.36 5.15 8.84
CA TYR A 37 -17.67 6.01 7.88
C TYR A 37 -18.21 5.69 6.48
N PRO A 38 -18.40 6.69 5.61
CA PRO A 38 -18.56 6.40 4.19
C PRO A 38 -17.29 5.72 3.67
N VAL A 39 -17.43 4.86 2.67
CA VAL A 39 -16.29 4.47 1.84
C VAL A 39 -15.93 5.71 1.02
N PHE A 40 -14.69 6.19 1.16
CA PHE A 40 -14.22 7.31 0.37
C PHE A 40 -13.77 6.80 -0.99
N VAL A 41 -14.08 7.55 -2.02
CA VAL A 41 -13.82 7.30 -3.45
C VAL A 41 -13.08 8.52 -4.02
N PRO A 42 -12.54 8.48 -5.25
CA PRO A 42 -11.70 9.56 -5.77
C PRO A 42 -12.33 10.95 -5.66
N GLU A 43 -13.65 11.02 -5.80
CA GLU A 43 -14.44 12.25 -5.78
C GLU A 43 -14.51 12.93 -4.41
N ASN A 44 -14.36 12.17 -3.31
CA ASN A 44 -14.55 12.69 -1.95
C ASN A 44 -13.37 12.41 -1.00
N LEU A 45 -12.27 11.83 -1.50
CA LEU A 45 -11.07 11.59 -0.69
C LEU A 45 -10.50 12.88 -0.07
N TRP A 46 -10.63 13.99 -0.79
CA TRP A 46 -10.26 15.33 -0.34
C TRP A 46 -10.93 15.74 0.97
N ASP A 47 -12.20 15.37 1.17
CA ASP A 47 -12.93 15.68 2.40
C ASP A 47 -12.32 14.99 3.62
N PHE A 48 -11.54 13.92 3.41
CA PHE A 48 -10.93 13.13 4.47
C PHE A 48 -9.46 13.50 4.73
N ILE A 49 -8.62 13.60 3.69
CA ILE A 49 -7.17 13.83 3.82
C ILE A 49 -6.67 15.17 3.25
N ASN A 50 -7.55 16.04 2.76
CA ASN A 50 -7.21 17.36 2.21
C ASN A 50 -6.08 17.25 1.17
N GLY A 51 -5.08 18.14 1.23
CA GLY A 51 -3.94 18.22 0.30
C GLY A 51 -3.17 16.92 0.07
N ALA A 52 -3.24 15.96 0.99
CA ALA A 52 -2.62 14.66 0.77
C ALA A 52 -3.35 13.82 -0.30
N ALA A 53 -4.62 14.12 -0.61
CA ALA A 53 -5.42 13.37 -1.58
C ALA A 53 -4.79 13.34 -2.98
N GLU A 54 -4.15 14.43 -3.43
CA GLU A 54 -3.48 14.49 -4.74
C GLU A 54 -2.48 13.35 -4.92
N ASN A 55 -1.68 13.08 -3.90
CA ASN A 55 -0.70 12.01 -3.94
C ASN A 55 -1.42 10.67 -4.14
N TYR A 56 -2.42 10.34 -3.32
CA TYR A 56 -3.15 9.08 -3.43
C TYR A 56 -3.83 8.91 -4.79
N LEU A 57 -4.48 9.96 -5.30
CA LEU A 57 -5.10 9.98 -6.63
C LEU A 57 -4.09 9.75 -7.74
N ALA A 58 -2.92 10.40 -7.67
CA ALA A 58 -1.82 10.22 -8.62
C ALA A 58 -1.26 8.80 -8.64
N TYR A 59 -1.50 7.98 -7.61
CA TYR A 59 -1.16 6.55 -7.60
C TYR A 59 -2.40 5.66 -7.76
N GLY A 60 -3.38 6.07 -8.58
CA GLY A 60 -4.49 5.20 -8.98
C GLY A 60 -5.34 4.69 -7.82
N PHE A 61 -5.61 5.57 -6.85
CA PHE A 61 -6.54 5.33 -5.74
C PHE A 61 -7.91 4.88 -6.25
N ILE A 62 -8.49 3.87 -5.57
CA ILE A 62 -9.81 3.31 -5.86
C ILE A 62 -10.78 3.65 -4.74
N ASP A 63 -10.46 3.23 -3.52
CA ASP A 63 -11.32 3.45 -2.37
C ASP A 63 -10.52 3.49 -1.05
N LEU A 64 -11.10 4.10 -0.03
CA LEU A 64 -10.60 4.10 1.33
C LEU A 64 -11.69 3.62 2.28
N ASN A 65 -11.33 2.58 3.02
CA ASN A 65 -12.13 1.98 4.08
C ASN A 65 -11.58 2.39 5.46
N VAL A 66 -12.44 2.94 6.32
CA VAL A 66 -12.06 3.48 7.63
C VAL A 66 -12.81 2.77 8.76
N GLY A 67 -12.07 2.34 9.77
CA GLY A 67 -12.63 1.77 11.00
C GLY A 67 -11.93 2.31 12.25
N GLU A 68 -12.69 2.47 13.34
CA GLU A 68 -12.14 2.85 14.65
C GLU A 68 -12.43 1.80 15.71
N TYR A 69 -11.39 1.36 16.40
CA TYR A 69 -11.46 0.44 17.53
C TYR A 69 -11.36 1.23 18.83
N LYS A 70 -12.44 1.25 19.63
CA LYS A 70 -12.54 2.07 20.85
C LYS A 70 -12.57 1.23 22.13
N LYS A 71 -11.76 1.62 23.11
CA LYS A 71 -11.76 1.06 24.48
C LYS A 71 -11.60 2.17 25.51
N GLY A 72 -12.72 2.65 26.06
CA GLY A 72 -12.76 3.85 26.89
C GLY A 72 -12.28 5.06 26.10
N ARG A 73 -11.22 5.71 26.57
CA ARG A 73 -10.57 6.85 25.88
C ARG A 73 -9.54 6.47 24.82
N ASN A 74 -9.18 5.18 24.70
CA ASN A 74 -8.21 4.75 23.70
C ASN A 74 -8.92 4.47 22.37
N VAL A 75 -8.33 4.95 21.28
CA VAL A 75 -8.82 4.74 19.92
C VAL A 75 -7.65 4.27 19.06
N ILE A 76 -7.85 3.19 18.31
CA ILE A 76 -6.97 2.75 17.23
C ILE A 76 -7.76 2.97 15.94
N LYS A 77 -7.27 3.83 15.05
CA LYS A 77 -7.87 4.11 13.74
C LYS A 77 -7.18 3.24 12.69
N LEU A 78 -7.97 2.58 11.86
CA LEU A 78 -7.55 1.77 10.73
C LEU A 78 -8.02 2.46 9.44
N GLU A 79 -7.10 2.68 8.53
CA GLU A 79 -7.33 3.22 7.19
C GLU A 79 -6.73 2.22 6.18
N ILE A 80 -7.58 1.70 5.29
CA ILE A 80 -7.18 0.76 4.23
C ILE A 80 -7.44 1.45 2.90
N TYR A 81 -6.37 1.88 2.24
CA TYR A 81 -6.40 2.51 0.91
C TYR A 81 -6.18 1.43 -0.14
N ARG A 82 -7.12 1.29 -1.07
CA ARG A 82 -6.97 0.45 -2.26
C ARG A 82 -6.48 1.28 -3.43
N HIS A 83 -5.51 0.74 -4.15
CA HIS A 83 -5.00 1.27 -5.40
C HIS A 83 -5.28 0.27 -6.54
N ASN A 84 -5.06 0.67 -7.78
CA ASN A 84 -5.32 -0.21 -8.94
C ASN A 84 -4.28 -1.31 -9.16
N SER A 85 -3.18 -1.33 -8.39
CA SER A 85 -2.10 -2.30 -8.53
C SER A 85 -1.14 -2.29 -7.32
N ASN A 86 -0.39 -3.40 -7.16
CA ASN A 86 0.67 -3.52 -6.18
C ASN A 86 1.76 -2.42 -6.31
N THR A 87 2.13 -2.08 -7.55
CA THR A 87 3.13 -1.03 -7.81
C THR A 87 2.64 0.34 -7.34
N ASN A 88 1.35 0.63 -7.49
CA ASN A 88 0.77 1.90 -7.04
C ASN A 88 0.62 1.98 -5.52
N ALA A 89 0.22 0.89 -4.86
CA ALA A 89 0.26 0.80 -3.39
C ALA A 89 1.69 0.96 -2.84
N PHE A 90 2.67 0.32 -3.49
CA PHE A 90 4.09 0.55 -3.20
C PHE A 90 4.49 2.01 -3.42
N GLY A 91 3.98 2.68 -4.45
CA GLY A 91 4.23 4.10 -4.72
C GLY A 91 3.91 4.98 -3.51
N ILE A 92 2.69 4.88 -2.97
CA ILE A 92 2.31 5.63 -1.76
C ILE A 92 3.17 5.22 -0.56
N TYR A 93 3.30 3.92 -0.30
CA TYR A 93 4.13 3.40 0.80
C TYR A 93 5.56 3.96 0.74
N SER A 94 6.16 3.97 -0.44
CA SER A 94 7.53 4.46 -0.67
C SER A 94 7.65 5.98 -0.56
N SER A 95 6.58 6.72 -0.86
CA SER A 95 6.55 8.18 -0.74
C SER A 95 6.38 8.68 0.69
N GLU A 96 5.73 7.90 1.56
CA GLU A 96 5.45 8.27 2.96
C GLU A 96 6.49 7.71 3.95
N ARG A 97 7.35 6.78 3.54
CA ARG A 97 8.38 6.19 4.41
C ARG A 97 9.65 7.05 4.48
N SER A 98 10.38 6.90 5.58
CA SER A 98 11.73 7.42 5.76
C SER A 98 12.69 6.25 6.05
N PRO A 99 13.95 6.29 5.56
CA PRO A 99 14.96 5.28 5.90
C PRO A 99 15.27 5.21 7.40
N SER A 100 14.94 6.25 8.19
CA SER A 100 15.13 6.28 9.64
C SER A 100 14.02 5.59 10.45
N PHE A 101 12.92 5.17 9.81
CA PHE A 101 11.81 4.52 10.50
C PHE A 101 12.16 3.10 10.95
N ARG A 102 11.39 2.59 11.91
CA ARG A 102 11.52 1.21 12.38
C ARG A 102 10.77 0.28 11.42
N PHE A 103 11.49 -0.36 10.51
CA PHE A 103 10.91 -1.33 9.57
C PHE A 103 10.53 -2.65 10.26
N ILE A 104 9.46 -3.29 9.78
CA ILE A 104 8.92 -4.56 10.28
C ILE A 104 8.49 -5.45 9.11
N ASN A 105 8.52 -6.78 9.34
CA ASN A 105 8.04 -7.76 8.38
C ASN A 105 6.51 -7.91 8.49
N LEU A 106 5.77 -7.08 7.75
CA LEU A 106 4.30 -7.06 7.72
C LEU A 106 3.84 -6.69 6.31
N GLY A 107 2.98 -7.52 5.71
CA GLY A 107 2.70 -7.41 4.27
C GLY A 107 3.98 -7.63 3.45
N ALA A 108 4.17 -6.86 2.38
CA ALA A 108 5.44 -6.84 1.64
C ALA A 108 6.55 -6.10 2.43
N GLN A 109 6.19 -5.01 3.10
CA GLN A 109 7.02 -4.31 4.08
C GLN A 109 6.13 -3.40 4.93
N GLY A 110 6.48 -3.24 6.21
CA GLY A 110 5.86 -2.25 7.09
C GLY A 110 6.89 -1.40 7.83
N TYR A 111 6.43 -0.31 8.44
CA TYR A 111 7.21 0.49 9.37
C TYR A 111 6.36 1.03 10.52
N ILE A 112 7.03 1.34 11.62
CA ILE A 112 6.45 1.99 12.80
C ILE A 112 7.08 3.38 12.93
N ALA A 113 6.23 4.41 13.02
CA ALA A 113 6.62 5.79 13.26
C ALA A 113 5.50 6.54 13.99
N ASP A 114 5.84 7.32 15.02
CA ASP A 114 4.93 8.25 15.70
C ASP A 114 3.57 7.67 16.15
N GLY A 115 3.57 6.43 16.65
CA GLY A 115 2.35 5.75 17.10
C GLY A 115 1.45 5.29 15.94
N ALA A 116 2.04 5.08 14.76
CA ALA A 116 1.40 4.47 13.62
C ALA A 116 2.21 3.27 13.11
N ILE A 117 1.49 2.22 12.72
CA ILE A 117 1.98 1.08 11.93
C ILE A 117 1.45 1.24 10.52
N ASN A 118 2.35 1.39 9.55
CA ASN A 118 2.00 1.49 8.13
C ASN A 118 2.62 0.33 7.38
N PHE A 119 1.89 -0.26 6.44
CA PHE A 119 2.40 -1.34 5.60
C PHE A 119 1.65 -1.38 4.28
N PHE A 120 2.19 -2.12 3.30
CA PHE A 120 1.47 -2.41 2.07
C PHE A 120 1.47 -3.91 1.79
N LYS A 121 0.43 -4.39 1.11
CA LYS A 121 0.27 -5.78 0.66
C LYS A 121 -0.69 -5.80 -0.52
N GLY A 122 -0.35 -6.52 -1.58
CA GLY A 122 -1.12 -6.47 -2.82
C GLY A 122 -1.31 -5.02 -3.26
N ASP A 123 -2.52 -4.68 -3.68
CA ASP A 123 -2.92 -3.34 -4.10
C ASP A 123 -3.35 -2.42 -2.93
N PHE A 124 -3.08 -2.80 -1.68
CA PHE A 124 -3.46 -2.04 -0.49
C PHE A 124 -2.27 -1.35 0.20
N TYR A 125 -2.47 -0.10 0.58
CA TYR A 125 -1.65 0.60 1.57
C TYR A 125 -2.49 0.83 2.84
N VAL A 126 -1.95 0.46 4.00
CA VAL A 126 -2.67 0.42 5.26
C VAL A 126 -1.98 1.29 6.29
N LYS A 127 -2.76 2.10 7.00
CA LYS A 127 -2.31 2.94 8.11
C LYS A 127 -3.13 2.59 9.35
N ILE A 128 -2.44 2.25 10.43
CA ILE A 128 -3.06 1.96 11.72
C ILE A 128 -2.42 2.89 12.73
N LYS A 129 -3.23 3.70 13.40
CA LYS A 129 -2.73 4.76 14.29
C LYS A 129 -3.45 4.81 15.62
N THR A 130 -2.69 5.05 16.68
CA THR A 130 -3.19 5.38 18.00
C THR A 130 -2.44 6.56 18.59
N TYR A 131 -3.14 7.38 19.39
CA TYR A 131 -2.50 8.42 20.21
C TYR A 131 -2.14 7.92 21.62
N SER A 132 -2.48 6.66 21.93
CA SER A 132 -2.21 6.09 23.25
C SER A 132 -0.76 5.63 23.36
N LYS A 133 -0.05 6.07 24.40
CA LYS A 133 1.29 5.58 24.75
C LYS A 133 1.26 4.35 25.66
N LYS A 134 0.08 3.79 25.91
CA LYS A 134 -0.07 2.64 26.81
C LYS A 134 0.34 1.37 26.09
N GLU A 135 1.28 0.64 26.67
CA GLU A 135 1.81 -0.61 26.14
C GLU A 135 0.72 -1.60 25.67
N LYS A 136 -0.32 -1.82 26.48
CA LYS A 136 -1.45 -2.70 26.12
C LYS A 136 -2.25 -2.24 24.90
N VAL A 137 -2.23 -0.94 24.58
CA VAL A 137 -2.91 -0.40 23.39
C VAL A 137 -2.00 -0.54 22.17
N LEU A 138 -0.69 -0.29 22.31
CA LEU A 138 0.29 -0.53 21.25
C LEU A 138 0.33 -2.01 20.84
N GLN A 139 0.32 -2.93 21.81
CA GLN A 139 0.21 -4.37 21.52
C GLN A 139 -1.10 -4.75 20.82
N ALA A 140 -2.20 -4.07 21.15
CA ALA A 140 -3.47 -4.27 20.48
C ALA A 140 -3.47 -3.72 19.05
N GLU A 141 -2.76 -2.62 18.81
CA GLU A 141 -2.51 -2.06 17.48
C GLU A 141 -1.67 -3.01 16.61
N GLU A 142 -0.57 -3.55 17.14
CA GLU A 142 0.24 -4.57 16.45
C GLU A 142 -0.58 -5.84 16.14
N THR A 143 -1.40 -6.29 17.08
CA THR A 143 -2.30 -7.43 16.87
C THR A 143 -3.31 -7.15 15.76
N LEU A 144 -3.86 -5.94 15.71
CA LEU A 144 -4.77 -5.52 14.65
C LEU A 144 -4.05 -5.49 13.29
N ALA A 145 -2.84 -4.95 13.24
CA ALA A 145 -2.03 -4.88 12.03
C ALA A 145 -1.76 -6.27 11.43
N ALA A 146 -1.35 -7.23 12.26
CA ALA A 146 -1.15 -8.62 11.82
C ALA A 146 -2.43 -9.25 11.27
N ARG A 147 -3.58 -9.02 11.91
CA ARG A 147 -4.89 -9.54 11.46
C ARG A 147 -5.31 -8.94 10.13
N VAL A 148 -5.14 -7.62 9.95
CA VAL A 148 -5.46 -6.95 8.69
C VAL A 148 -4.56 -7.47 7.57
N ALA A 149 -3.24 -7.56 7.80
CA ALA A 149 -2.33 -8.10 6.79
C ALA A 149 -2.65 -9.56 6.39
N GLY A 150 -3.09 -10.40 7.34
CA GLY A 150 -3.52 -11.77 7.06
C GLY A 150 -4.83 -11.88 6.29
N MET A 151 -5.70 -10.87 6.39
CA MET A 151 -7.01 -10.85 5.76
C MET A 151 -7.00 -10.25 4.35
N LEU A 152 -6.18 -9.23 4.09
CA LEU A 152 -6.11 -8.59 2.78
C LEU A 152 -5.69 -9.60 1.70
N GLU A 153 -6.26 -9.48 0.51
CA GLU A 153 -5.83 -10.30 -0.64
C GLU A 153 -4.51 -9.81 -1.23
N GLY A 154 -3.99 -10.55 -2.21
CA GLY A 154 -2.75 -10.22 -2.92
C GLY A 154 -1.47 -10.70 -2.23
N GLU A 155 -0.39 -10.66 -3.01
CA GLU A 155 0.92 -11.14 -2.58
C GLU A 155 1.63 -10.14 -1.65
N ALA A 156 2.38 -10.68 -0.70
CA ALA A 156 3.26 -9.93 0.20
C ALA A 156 4.64 -9.69 -0.48
N SER A 157 4.63 -9.10 -1.68
CA SER A 157 5.83 -8.94 -2.51
C SER A 157 6.08 -7.50 -2.91
N MET A 158 7.34 -7.07 -2.82
CA MET A 158 7.83 -5.86 -3.48
C MET A 158 7.61 -5.94 -5.01
N PRO A 159 7.44 -4.82 -5.72
CA PRO A 159 7.43 -4.83 -7.18
C PRO A 159 8.71 -5.47 -7.75
N ALA A 160 8.56 -6.45 -8.64
CA ALA A 160 9.67 -7.27 -9.14
C ALA A 160 10.80 -6.45 -9.80
N VAL A 161 10.47 -5.32 -10.44
CA VAL A 161 11.44 -4.41 -11.07
C VAL A 161 12.48 -3.88 -10.08
N LEU A 162 12.15 -3.80 -8.78
CA LEU A 162 13.12 -3.39 -7.76
C LEU A 162 14.31 -4.37 -7.62
N SER A 163 14.12 -5.63 -8.00
CA SER A 163 15.17 -6.64 -8.00
C SER A 163 16.14 -6.51 -9.17
N GLU A 164 15.79 -5.75 -10.22
CA GLU A 164 16.66 -5.51 -11.38
C GLU A 164 17.71 -4.41 -11.12
N PHE A 165 17.49 -3.58 -10.10
CA PHE A 165 18.46 -2.58 -9.67
C PHE A 165 19.72 -3.24 -9.09
N PRO A 166 20.94 -2.77 -9.44
CA PRO A 166 22.18 -3.25 -8.84
C PRO A 166 22.14 -3.22 -7.32
N ALA A 167 22.63 -4.27 -6.66
CA ALA A 167 22.61 -4.35 -5.21
C ALA A 167 23.74 -3.53 -4.56
N GLU A 168 24.91 -3.47 -5.21
CA GLU A 168 26.09 -2.79 -4.66
C GLU A 168 25.84 -1.28 -4.54
N GLY A 169 26.12 -0.73 -3.35
CA GLY A 169 25.96 0.70 -3.07
C GLY A 169 24.50 1.17 -2.92
N ARG A 170 23.50 0.32 -3.15
CA ARG A 170 22.09 0.72 -3.03
C ARG A 170 21.75 1.08 -1.57
N LYS A 171 21.15 2.24 -1.37
CA LYS A 171 20.68 2.68 -0.05
C LYS A 171 19.40 1.93 0.31
N LEU A 172 19.46 1.20 1.42
CA LEU A 172 18.35 0.40 1.90
C LEU A 172 17.14 1.28 2.24
N ASN A 173 15.96 0.86 1.79
CA ASN A 173 14.69 1.52 2.05
C ASN A 173 14.55 2.93 1.46
N GLU A 174 15.27 3.22 0.38
CA GLU A 174 15.19 4.49 -0.35
C GLU A 174 14.74 4.32 -1.81
N GLU A 175 14.31 3.11 -2.18
CA GLU A 175 13.65 2.82 -3.44
C GLU A 175 12.26 3.47 -3.48
N THR A 176 11.88 4.04 -4.61
CA THR A 176 10.61 4.73 -4.81
C THR A 176 10.01 4.35 -6.16
N PHE A 177 8.69 4.50 -6.27
CA PHE A 177 8.00 4.48 -7.55
C PHE A 177 7.34 5.83 -7.77
N ILE A 178 7.54 6.41 -8.95
CA ILE A 178 7.01 7.70 -9.36
C ILE A 178 6.02 7.44 -10.49
N ASN A 179 4.72 7.51 -10.19
CA ASN A 179 3.70 7.18 -11.18
C ASN A 179 3.57 8.27 -12.25
N GLU A 180 3.67 9.54 -11.87
CA GLU A 180 3.47 10.69 -12.76
C GLU A 180 4.57 11.75 -12.59
N SER A 181 4.81 12.53 -13.66
CA SER A 181 5.72 13.67 -13.66
C SER A 181 7.15 13.34 -13.21
N VAL A 182 7.71 12.24 -13.73
CA VAL A 182 9.09 11.83 -13.45
C VAL A 182 10.03 12.95 -13.89
N LEU A 183 10.95 13.36 -13.00
CA LEU A 183 11.85 14.50 -13.18
C LEU A 183 11.12 15.84 -13.50
N GLY A 184 9.85 15.97 -13.10
CA GLY A 184 9.04 17.17 -13.35
C GLY A 184 8.45 17.24 -14.76
N HIS A 185 8.56 16.17 -15.55
CA HIS A 185 8.05 16.12 -16.92
C HIS A 185 6.82 15.23 -17.02
N SER A 186 5.66 15.80 -17.33
CA SER A 186 4.38 15.07 -17.38
C SER A 186 4.31 13.92 -18.40
N PHE A 187 5.16 13.96 -19.43
CA PHE A 187 5.28 12.89 -20.42
C PHE A 187 6.12 11.70 -19.94
N LEU A 188 6.89 11.86 -18.85
CA LEU A 188 7.61 10.77 -18.20
C LEU A 188 6.80 10.28 -17.00
N ASN A 189 6.44 9.01 -17.04
CA ASN A 189 5.55 8.39 -16.07
C ASN A 189 5.97 6.94 -15.80
N LYS A 190 5.57 6.42 -14.64
CA LYS A 190 5.79 5.04 -14.20
C LYS A 190 7.28 4.65 -14.15
N ALA A 191 8.09 5.42 -13.41
CA ALA A 191 9.50 5.09 -13.19
C ALA A 191 9.72 4.55 -11.78
N PHE A 192 10.55 3.52 -11.66
CA PHE A 192 11.16 3.20 -10.38
C PHE A 192 12.41 4.05 -10.19
N ARG A 193 12.83 4.25 -8.94
CA ARG A 193 14.05 5.00 -8.63
C ARG A 193 14.71 4.36 -7.42
N ALA A 194 16.00 4.08 -7.52
CA ALA A 194 16.82 3.63 -6.40
C ALA A 194 17.98 4.59 -6.17
N THR A 195 18.25 4.92 -4.90
CA THR A 195 19.35 5.82 -4.51
C THR A 195 20.57 4.99 -4.12
N TYR A 196 21.76 5.46 -4.51
CA TYR A 196 23.03 4.78 -4.29
C TYR A 196 24.02 5.69 -3.60
N GLN A 197 24.87 5.11 -2.75
CA GLN A 197 26.07 5.72 -2.20
C GLN A 197 27.30 5.09 -2.88
N VAL A 198 28.09 5.90 -3.57
CA VAL A 198 29.33 5.47 -4.24
C VAL A 198 30.47 6.36 -3.77
N GLY A 199 31.33 5.82 -2.90
CA GLY A 199 32.31 6.66 -2.19
C GLY A 199 31.61 7.77 -1.41
N ASN A 200 31.90 9.03 -1.75
CA ASN A 200 31.25 10.20 -1.15
C ASN A 200 30.03 10.71 -1.93
N ASP A 201 29.77 10.17 -3.13
CA ASP A 201 28.72 10.66 -4.02
C ASP A 201 27.40 9.92 -3.78
N VAL A 202 26.30 10.65 -3.96
CA VAL A 202 24.95 10.11 -3.96
C VAL A 202 24.36 10.27 -5.35
N LEU A 203 23.94 9.16 -5.96
CA LEU A 203 23.30 9.14 -7.28
C LEU A 203 21.99 8.37 -7.24
N ALA A 204 21.17 8.53 -8.26
CA ALA A 204 19.94 7.77 -8.43
C ALA A 204 19.90 7.12 -9.81
N ILE A 205 19.46 5.86 -9.86
CA ILE A 205 19.13 5.14 -11.09
C ILE A 205 17.61 5.13 -11.20
N PHE A 206 17.11 5.36 -12.41
CA PHE A 206 15.69 5.28 -12.78
C PHE A 206 15.46 4.14 -13.77
#